data_AF-T1CD81-F1
#
_entry.id   AF-T1CD81-F1
#
_cell.length_a   1.000
_cell.length_b   1.000
_cell.length_c   1.000
_cell.angle_alpha   90.00
_cell.angle_beta   90.00
_cell.angle_gamma   90.00
#
_symmetry.space_group_name_H-M   'P 1'
#
loop_
_entity.id
_entity.type
_entity.pdbx_description
1 polymer ?
#
loop_
_entity_poly.entity_id
_entity_poly.type
_entity_poly.pdbx_seq_one_letter_code
_entity_poly.pdbx_strand_id
1 'polypeptide(L)'
;MRRELAEETGLHIDTASLFGLYSGPEGFGDYPNGDRVFSIQVVWRTVTVRPVLQQSDAESLDLAFFSREAFVAEDDLHRHQRRILMDWLSGDTGPFLR
;
A
#
# COMPACT_ATOMS: atom_id res chain seq x y z
N MET A 1 4.15 -4.11 9.41
CA MET A 1 4.69 -3.00 8.60
C MET A 1 6.21 -3.09 8.47
N ARG A 2 7.04 -2.66 9.44
CA ARG A 2 8.52 -2.68 9.25
C ARG A 2 9.11 -4.07 8.94
N ARG A 3 8.57 -5.12 9.58
CA ARG A 3 8.93 -6.52 9.34
C ARG A 3 8.54 -6.93 7.91
N GLU A 4 7.25 -6.90 7.57
CA GLU A 4 6.75 -7.23 6.22
C GLU A 4 7.46 -6.45 5.12
N LEU A 5 7.69 -5.14 5.28
CA LEU A 5 8.41 -4.34 4.29
C LEU A 5 9.81 -4.92 4.02
N ALA A 6 10.53 -5.32 5.06
CA ALA A 6 11.84 -5.94 4.90
C ALA A 6 11.76 -7.35 4.32
N GLU A 7 10.76 -8.15 4.70
CA GLU A 7 10.56 -9.52 4.21
C GLU A 7 10.08 -9.58 2.75
N GLU A 8 9.23 -8.67 2.31
CA GLU A 8 8.69 -8.65 0.94
C GLU A 8 9.64 -7.92 -0.02
N THR A 9 10.26 -6.81 0.42
CA THR A 9 10.98 -5.88 -0.47
C THR A 9 12.47 -5.67 -0.18
N GLY A 10 12.96 -6.20 0.95
CA GLY A 10 14.32 -5.93 1.42
C GLY A 10 14.56 -4.50 1.94
N LEU A 11 13.54 -3.63 1.93
CA LEU A 11 13.70 -2.25 2.35
C LEU A 11 13.69 -2.10 3.87
N HIS A 12 14.68 -1.36 4.36
CA HIS A 12 14.73 -0.87 5.72
C HIS A 12 14.44 0.64 5.75
N ILE A 13 13.60 1.04 6.70
CA ILE A 13 13.19 2.44 6.87
C ILE A 13 13.53 2.90 8.27
N ASP A 14 13.89 4.17 8.43
CA ASP A 14 14.16 4.78 9.74
C ASP A 14 12.88 5.37 10.31
N THR A 15 12.17 6.18 9.50
CA THR A 15 10.99 6.92 9.92
C THR A 15 9.77 6.53 9.08
N ALA A 16 8.60 6.58 9.72
CA ALA A 16 7.31 6.46 9.04
C ALA A 16 6.29 7.32 9.78
N SER A 17 5.38 7.95 9.04
CA SER A 17 4.22 8.65 9.57
C SER A 17 2.95 7.92 9.18
N LEU A 18 1.91 8.00 10.03
CA LEU A 18 0.60 7.49 9.69
C LEU A 18 0.06 8.30 8.51
N PHE A 19 -0.23 7.61 7.40
CA PHE A 19 -0.84 8.22 6.22
C PHE A 19 -2.36 8.18 6.30
N GLY A 20 -2.93 7.07 6.77
CA GLY A 20 -4.36 7.00 7.01
C GLY A 20 -4.85 5.66 7.50
N LEU A 21 -6.08 5.67 8.01
CA LEU A 21 -6.85 4.50 8.40
C LEU A 21 -8.03 4.38 7.45
N TYR A 22 -8.15 3.22 6.82
CA TYR A 22 -9.12 2.95 5.77
C TYR A 22 -9.93 1.71 6.13
N SER A 23 -11.24 1.88 6.30
CA SER A 23 -12.19 0.82 6.69
C SER A 23 -13.45 0.94 5.83
N GLY A 24 -14.59 0.49 6.36
CA GLY A 24 -15.91 0.65 5.75
C GLY A 24 -16.28 -0.46 4.75
N PRO A 25 -17.38 -0.27 4.01
CA PRO A 25 -17.87 -1.21 3.00
C PRO A 25 -16.82 -1.54 1.93
N GLU A 26 -15.89 -0.62 1.67
CA GLU A 26 -14.81 -0.83 0.71
C GLU A 26 -13.75 -1.80 1.24
N GLY A 27 -13.71 -2.11 2.54
CA GLY A 27 -12.84 -3.15 3.12
C GLY A 27 -13.45 -4.54 3.08
N PHE A 28 -14.69 -4.69 2.61
CA PHE A 28 -15.41 -5.96 2.55
C PHE A 28 -14.94 -6.83 1.38
N GLY A 29 -14.75 -8.13 1.65
CA GLY A 29 -14.52 -9.18 0.66
C GLY A 29 -15.37 -10.42 0.98
N ASP A 30 -15.96 -11.01 -0.06
CA ASP A 30 -16.68 -12.29 -0.01
C ASP A 30 -15.91 -13.29 -0.88
N TYR A 31 -15.48 -14.38 -0.27
CA TYR A 31 -14.65 -15.40 -0.92
C TYR A 31 -15.52 -16.56 -1.42
N PRO A 32 -15.14 -17.24 -2.52
CA PRO A 32 -15.94 -18.33 -3.08
C PRO A 32 -16.22 -19.50 -2.12
N ASN A 33 -15.43 -19.63 -1.05
CA ASN A 33 -15.60 -20.62 0.01
C ASN A 33 -16.66 -20.22 1.07
N GLY A 34 -17.29 -19.04 0.93
CA GLY A 34 -18.29 -18.49 1.86
C GLY A 34 -17.72 -17.63 2.97
N ASP A 35 -16.40 -17.44 3.03
CA ASP A 35 -15.77 -16.57 4.02
C ASP A 35 -16.04 -15.10 3.70
N ARG A 36 -16.35 -14.34 4.75
CA ARG A 36 -16.59 -12.91 4.67
C ARG A 36 -15.59 -12.19 5.55
N VAL A 37 -14.88 -11.25 4.95
CA VAL A 37 -13.83 -10.48 5.63
C VAL A 37 -14.14 -9.00 5.55
N PHE A 38 -13.96 -8.31 6.67
CA PHE A 38 -13.89 -6.85 6.72
C PHE A 38 -12.48 -6.44 7.10
N SER A 39 -11.75 -5.90 6.13
CA SER A 39 -10.38 -5.45 6.32
C SER A 39 -10.33 -4.00 6.81
N ILE A 40 -9.40 -3.74 7.73
CA ILE A 40 -8.97 -2.40 8.12
C ILE A 40 -7.54 -2.25 7.63
N GLN A 41 -7.26 -1.17 6.89
CA GLN A 41 -5.94 -0.90 6.36
C GLN A 41 -5.33 0.30 7.09
N VAL A 42 -4.20 0.06 7.75
CA VAL A 42 -3.39 1.10 8.40
C VAL A 42 -2.22 1.41 7.48
N VAL A 43 -2.30 2.55 6.79
CA VAL A 43 -1.33 2.93 5.77
C VAL A 43 -0.29 3.87 6.38
N TRP A 44 0.98 3.58 6.12
CA TRP A 44 2.12 4.37 6.58
C TRP A 44 2.85 4.97 5.39
N ARG A 45 3.34 6.20 5.55
CA ARG A 45 4.19 6.89 4.58
C ARG A 45 5.61 6.98 5.13
N THR A 46 6.58 6.74 4.25
CA THR A 46 8.01 6.81 4.57
C THR A 46 8.77 7.39 3.37
N VAL A 47 9.99 7.87 3.62
CA VAL A 47 10.94 8.29 2.59
C VAL A 47 12.24 7.54 2.88
N THR A 48 12.73 6.76 1.92
CA THR A 48 14.02 6.07 2.03
C THR A 48 15.05 6.72 1.12
N VAL A 49 16.27 6.86 1.63
CA VAL A 49 17.43 7.38 0.89
C VAL A 49 18.26 6.27 0.25
N ARG A 50 17.98 4.99 0.58
CA ARG A 50 18.69 3.82 0.03
C ARG A 50 17.67 2.78 -0.47
N PRO A 51 17.06 3.02 -1.64
CA PRO A 51 16.00 2.19 -2.18
C PRO A 51 16.57 0.97 -2.95
N VAL A 52 17.22 0.05 -2.26
CA VAL A 52 17.64 -1.22 -2.89
C VAL A 52 16.52 -2.23 -2.68
N LEU A 53 15.78 -2.53 -3.74
CA LEU A 53 14.76 -3.57 -3.73
C LEU A 53 15.42 -4.93 -3.85
N GLN A 54 15.00 -5.84 -2.99
CA GLN A 54 15.35 -7.25 -3.08
C GLN A 54 14.08 -8.03 -2.79
N GLN A 55 13.52 -8.64 -3.83
CA GLN A 55 12.41 -9.55 -3.64
C GLN A 55 12.94 -10.79 -2.91
N SER A 56 12.38 -11.06 -1.74
CA SER A 56 12.83 -12.16 -0.88
C SER A 56 11.87 -13.35 -0.85
N ASP A 57 10.61 -13.15 -1.22
CA ASP A 57 9.59 -14.19 -1.20
C ASP A 57 8.90 -14.39 -2.57
N ALA A 58 7.98 -15.35 -2.60
CA ALA A 58 7.16 -15.69 -3.76
C ALA A 58 5.78 -15.01 -3.74
N GLU A 59 5.55 -14.04 -2.85
CA GLU A 59 4.26 -13.34 -2.74
C GLU A 59 4.12 -12.26 -3.82
N SER A 60 5.25 -11.72 -4.30
CA SER A 60 5.31 -10.77 -5.40
C SER A 60 5.88 -11.41 -6.69
N LEU A 61 5.46 -10.89 -7.85
CA LEU A 61 6.04 -11.29 -9.15
C LEU A 61 7.24 -10.43 -9.56
N ASP A 62 7.19 -9.13 -9.23
CA ASP A 62 8.26 -8.17 -9.49
C ASP A 62 8.12 -6.96 -8.54
N LEU A 63 9.21 -6.21 -8.35
CA LEU A 63 9.26 -5.01 -7.52
C LEU A 63 9.93 -3.85 -8.27
N ALA A 64 9.24 -2.72 -8.36
CA ALA A 64 9.76 -1.51 -9.01
C ALA A 64 9.31 -0.24 -8.28
N PHE A 65 10.09 0.84 -8.46
CA PHE A 65 9.67 2.18 -8.08
C PHE A 65 9.02 2.87 -9.28
N PHE A 66 7.90 3.52 -9.02
CA PHE A 66 7.14 4.24 -10.03
C PHE A 66 7.15 5.73 -9.74
N SER A 67 7.24 6.54 -10.80
CA SER A 67 6.99 7.97 -10.68
C SER A 67 5.49 8.22 -10.47
N ARG A 68 5.16 9.42 -9.97
CA ARG A 68 3.77 9.83 -9.77
C ARG A 68 2.98 9.80 -11.07
N GLU A 69 3.61 10.17 -12.17
CA GLU A 69 3.02 10.27 -13.50
C GLU A 69 2.73 8.88 -14.10
N ALA A 70 3.63 7.91 -13.88
CA ALA A 70 3.43 6.54 -14.34
C ALA A 70 2.14 5.92 -13.76
N PHE A 71 1.88 6.20 -12.47
CA PHE A 71 0.73 5.67 -11.75
C PHE A 71 -0.63 6.23 -12.19
N VAL A 72 -0.66 7.38 -12.89
CA VAL A 72 -1.91 7.96 -13.43
C VAL A 72 -2.31 7.27 -14.74
N ALA A 73 -1.37 6.61 -15.42
CA ALA A 73 -1.59 5.96 -16.71
C ALA A 73 -2.01 4.48 -16.60
N GLU A 74 -1.79 3.83 -15.46
CA GLU A 74 -2.06 2.40 -15.27
C GLU A 74 -3.42 2.18 -14.56
N ASP A 75 -4.34 1.45 -15.21
CA ASP A 75 -5.70 1.18 -14.69
C ASP A 75 -5.79 -0.18 -13.94
N ASP A 76 -4.67 -0.85 -13.70
CA ASP A 76 -4.62 -2.22 -13.14
C ASP A 76 -4.49 -2.25 -11.61
N LEU A 77 -5.06 -1.25 -10.94
CA LEU A 77 -4.99 -1.15 -9.48
C LEU A 77 -6.13 -1.88 -8.80
N HIS A 78 -5.77 -2.70 -7.81
CA HIS A 78 -6.76 -3.36 -6.98
C HIS A 78 -7.69 -2.33 -6.32
N ARG A 79 -9.02 -2.59 -6.39
CA ARG A 79 -10.05 -1.63 -5.95
C ARG A 79 -9.83 -1.08 -4.53
N HIS A 80 -9.33 -1.93 -3.63
CA HIS A 80 -9.10 -1.57 -2.23
C HIS A 80 -7.94 -0.57 -2.06
N GLN A 81 -6.95 -0.60 -2.95
CA GLN A 81 -5.76 0.26 -2.90
C GLN A 81 -5.99 1.59 -3.63
N ARG A 82 -6.90 1.62 -4.60
CA ARG A 82 -7.16 2.82 -5.43
C ARG A 82 -7.44 4.07 -4.58
N ARG A 83 -8.25 3.97 -3.53
CA ARG A 83 -8.57 5.13 -2.67
C ARG A 83 -7.35 5.71 -1.93
N ILE A 84 -6.46 4.83 -1.47
CA ILE A 84 -5.23 5.21 -0.76
C ILE A 84 -4.32 5.97 -1.71
N LEU A 85 -4.18 5.46 -2.93
CA LEU A 85 -3.40 6.12 -3.96
C LEU A 85 -4.01 7.49 -4.32
N MET A 86 -5.33 7.58 -4.50
CA MET A 86 -5.97 8.86 -4.85
C MET A 86 -5.75 9.92 -3.78
N ASP A 87 -5.75 9.53 -2.50
CA ASP A 87 -5.37 10.41 -1.39
C ASP A 87 -3.89 10.80 -1.45
N TRP A 88 -2.99 9.90 -1.87
CA TRP A 88 -1.59 10.23 -2.08
C TRP A 88 -1.39 11.18 -3.29
N LEU A 89 -2.21 11.01 -4.33
CA LEU A 89 -2.25 11.86 -5.53
C LEU A 89 -2.92 13.22 -5.29
N SER A 90 -3.72 13.40 -4.22
CA SER A 90 -4.24 14.74 -3.88
C SER A 90 -3.11 15.68 -3.45
N GLY A 91 -2.04 15.13 -2.88
CA GLY A 91 -0.91 15.88 -2.31
C GLY A 91 -1.10 16.26 -0.85
N ASP A 92 -2.24 15.93 -0.24
CA ASP A 92 -2.44 16.15 1.20
C ASP A 92 -1.55 15.23 2.03
N THR A 93 -1.24 15.67 3.25
CA THR A 93 -0.27 14.96 4.11
C THR A 93 -0.91 13.97 5.08
N GLY A 94 -2.25 13.89 5.13
CA GLY A 94 -2.99 13.04 6.09
C GLY A 94 -2.82 13.48 7.56
N PRO A 95 -3.20 12.63 8.54
CA PRO A 95 -3.74 11.28 8.32
C PRO A 95 -5.18 11.30 7.83
N PHE A 96 -5.50 10.47 6.85
CA PHE A 96 -6.87 10.27 6.38
C PHE A 96 -7.62 9.28 7.29
N LEU A 97 -8.92 9.51 7.50
CA LEU A 97 -9.83 8.57 8.14
C LEU A 97 -11.00 8.32 7.19
N ARG A 98 -11.06 7.13 6.60
CA ARG A 98 -12.04 6.76 5.58
C ARG A 98 -12.63 5.38 5.80
#